data_AF-N9RD31-F1
#
_entry.id   AF-N9RD31-F1
#
_cell.length_a   1.000
_cell.length_b   1.000
_cell.length_c   1.000
_cell.angle_alpha   90.00
_cell.angle_beta   90.00
_cell.angle_gamma   90.00
#
_symmetry.space_group_name_H-M   'P 1'
#
loop_
_entity.id
_entity.type
_entity.pdbx_description
1 polymer ?
#
loop_
_entity_poly.entity_id
_entity_poly.type
_entity_poly.pdbx_seq_one_letter_code
_entity_poly.pdbx_strand_id
1 'polypeptide(L)'
;MNGNVNERLRGVAKKVVAYQFFSIIILTFFTVVGSEFDLNFLVFLGFFIVAIYSMYILKILIFDENICPNCNKSFFKKEGSLSNLGFSIYTKKCTSCGCKLKK
;
A
#
# COMPACT_ATOMS: atom_id res chain seq x y z
N MET A 1 21.57 6.16 -14.22
CA MET A 1 20.44 5.21 -14.30
C MET A 1 19.68 5.00 -12.97
N ASN A 2 20.29 5.16 -11.78
CA ASN A 2 19.59 4.97 -10.48
C ASN A 2 18.52 6.01 -10.10
N GLY A 3 18.53 7.22 -10.68
CA GLY A 3 17.55 8.27 -10.33
C GLY A 3 16.12 7.90 -10.70
N ASN A 4 15.92 7.30 -11.88
CA ASN A 4 14.59 6.98 -12.42
C ASN A 4 13.88 5.86 -11.63
N VAL A 5 14.65 4.89 -11.11
CA VAL A 5 14.15 3.78 -10.27
C VAL A 5 13.73 4.29 -8.88
N ASN A 6 14.50 5.21 -8.30
CA ASN A 6 14.15 5.84 -7.01
C ASN A 6 12.85 6.66 -7.10
N GLU A 7 12.66 7.42 -8.19
CA GLU A 7 11.42 8.19 -8.39
C GLU A 7 10.20 7.29 -8.57
N ARG A 8 10.33 6.20 -9.35
CA ARG A 8 9.26 5.20 -9.51
C ARG A 8 8.86 4.55 -8.18
N LEU A 9 9.81 4.02 -7.42
CA LEU A 9 9.55 3.41 -6.10
C LEU A 9 8.88 4.40 -5.13
N ARG A 10 9.29 5.68 -5.19
CA ARG A 10 8.68 6.74 -4.39
C ARG A 10 7.27 7.08 -4.85
N GLY A 11 6.99 6.99 -6.16
CA GLY A 11 5.65 7.11 -6.73
C GLY A 11 4.72 5.99 -6.27
N VAL A 12 5.20 4.74 -6.30
CA VAL A 12 4.47 3.57 -5.78
C VAL A 12 4.15 3.74 -4.30
N ALA A 13 5.13 4.10 -3.46
CA ALA A 13 4.90 4.34 -2.04
C ALA A 13 3.87 5.46 -1.78
N LYS A 14 3.95 6.58 -2.52
CA LYS A 14 2.97 7.67 -2.42
C LYS A 14 1.56 7.22 -2.82
N LYS A 15 1.42 6.43 -3.89
CA LYS A 15 0.13 5.88 -4.31
C LYS A 15 -0.46 5.01 -3.22
N VAL A 16 0.30 4.07 -2.65
CA VAL A 16 -0.21 3.18 -1.58
C VAL A 16 -0.71 3.99 -0.37
N VAL A 17 0.05 4.99 0.07
CA VAL A 17 -0.36 5.87 1.18
C VAL A 17 -1.61 6.68 0.83
N ALA A 18 -1.70 7.22 -0.40
CA ALA A 18 -2.88 7.96 -0.84
C ALA A 18 -4.13 7.08 -0.88
N TYR A 19 -4.01 5.84 -1.36
CA TYR A 19 -5.10 4.86 -1.38
C TYR A 19 -5.54 4.47 0.05
N GLN A 20 -4.61 4.31 0.99
CA GLN A 20 -4.94 4.06 2.40
C GLN A 20 -5.67 5.23 3.07
N PHE A 21 -5.31 6.48 2.73
CA PHE A 21 -6.04 7.64 3.22
C PHE A 21 -7.44 7.74 2.59
N PHE A 22 -7.53 7.47 1.29
CA PHE A 22 -8.80 7.54 0.56
C PHE A 22 -9.80 6.48 1.04
N SER A 23 -9.34 5.29 1.42
CA SER A 23 -10.22 4.27 2.01
C SER A 23 -10.82 4.71 3.36
N ILE A 24 -10.06 5.43 4.21
CA ILE A 24 -10.57 5.99 5.47
C ILE A 24 -11.65 7.05 5.19
N ILE A 25 -11.41 7.93 4.19
CA ILE A 25 -12.37 8.96 3.78
C ILE A 25 -13.67 8.31 3.31
N ILE A 26 -13.59 7.31 2.44
CA ILE A 26 -14.76 6.56 1.95
C ILE A 26 -15.49 5.90 3.12
N LEU A 27 -14.78 5.23 4.03
CA LEU A 27 -15.39 4.55 5.17
C LEU A 27 -16.17 5.53 6.07
N THR A 28 -15.59 6.71 6.31
CA THR A 28 -16.22 7.78 7.09
C THR A 28 -17.47 8.31 6.39
N PHE A 29 -17.40 8.55 5.08
CA PHE A 29 -18.54 9.00 4.28
C PHE A 29 -19.69 7.99 4.30
N PHE A 30 -19.36 6.70 4.16
CA PHE A 30 -20.34 5.61 4.26
C PHE A 30 -20.97 5.50 5.65
N THR A 31 -20.22 5.77 6.71
CA THR A 31 -20.75 5.73 8.08
C THR A 31 -21.72 6.89 8.34
N VAL A 32 -21.43 8.07 7.80
CA VAL A 32 -22.30 9.25 7.92
C VAL A 32 -23.59 9.07 7.09
N VAL A 33 -23.45 8.73 5.81
CA VAL A 33 -24.59 8.58 4.87
C VAL A 33 -25.41 7.34 5.17
N GLY A 34 -24.78 6.27 5.66
CA GLY A 34 -25.43 5.00 5.87
C GLY A 34 -26.12 4.84 7.23
N SER A 35 -26.18 5.91 8.04
CA SER A 35 -26.98 5.93 9.28
C SER A 35 -28.48 5.69 9.05
N GLU A 36 -28.94 5.82 7.80
CA GLU A 36 -30.31 5.54 7.33
C GLU A 36 -30.51 4.10 6.80
N PHE A 37 -29.43 3.32 6.65
CA PHE A 37 -29.46 1.99 6.03
C PHE A 37 -29.35 0.85 7.05
N ASP A 38 -29.80 -0.34 6.66
CA ASP A 38 -29.68 -1.54 7.47
C ASP A 38 -28.21 -1.83 7.84
N LEU A 39 -27.95 -2.03 9.13
CA LEU A 39 -26.63 -2.24 9.69
C LEU A 39 -25.88 -3.39 8.98
N ASN A 40 -26.59 -4.45 8.59
CA ASN A 40 -25.99 -5.60 7.93
C ASN A 40 -25.47 -5.26 6.53
N PHE A 41 -26.21 -4.43 5.80
CA PHE A 41 -25.80 -3.96 4.47
C PHE A 41 -24.57 -3.05 4.59
N LEU A 42 -24.57 -2.16 5.59
CA LEU A 42 -23.46 -1.24 5.84
C LEU A 42 -22.17 -1.98 6.23
N VAL A 43 -22.28 -2.99 7.10
CA VAL A 43 -21.15 -3.84 7.51
C VAL A 43 -20.62 -4.63 6.30
N PHE A 44 -21.50 -5.25 5.50
CA PHE A 44 -21.11 -5.96 4.29
C PHE A 44 -20.33 -5.07 3.32
N LEU A 45 -20.84 -3.86 3.08
CA LEU A 45 -20.26 -2.90 2.14
C LEU A 45 -18.91 -2.37 2.67
N GLY A 46 -18.79 -2.15 3.98
CA GLY A 46 -17.52 -1.83 4.64
C GLY A 46 -16.46 -2.93 4.46
N PHE A 47 -16.81 -4.20 4.71
CA PHE A 47 -15.91 -5.33 4.48
C PHE A 47 -15.54 -5.49 3.00
N PHE A 48 -16.49 -5.28 2.10
CA PHE A 48 -16.26 -5.35 0.66
C PHE A 48 -15.27 -4.29 0.17
N ILE A 49 -15.40 -3.05 0.65
CA ILE A 49 -14.44 -1.97 0.36
C ILE A 49 -13.06 -2.35 0.88
N VAL A 50 -12.95 -2.77 2.14
CA VAL A 50 -11.65 -3.17 2.73
C VAL A 50 -11.00 -4.31 1.93
N ALA A 51 -11.78 -5.29 1.48
CA ALA A 51 -11.30 -6.40 0.67
C ALA A 51 -10.76 -5.93 -0.70
N ILE A 52 -11.51 -5.08 -1.42
CA ILE A 52 -11.06 -4.52 -2.71
C ILE A 52 -9.77 -3.72 -2.54
N TYR A 53 -9.70 -2.83 -1.54
CA TYR A 53 -8.52 -2.01 -1.29
C TYR A 53 -7.30 -2.86 -0.94
N SER A 54 -7.49 -3.89 -0.12
CA SER A 54 -6.42 -4.83 0.24
C SER A 54 -5.87 -5.56 -0.98
N MET A 55 -6.75 -6.02 -1.88
CA MET A 55 -6.34 -6.66 -3.15
C MET A 55 -5.62 -5.68 -4.08
N TYR A 56 -6.05 -4.42 -4.14
CA TYR A 56 -5.42 -3.39 -4.96
C TYR A 56 -4.00 -3.05 -4.46
N ILE A 57 -3.85 -2.89 -3.14
CA ILE A 57 -2.55 -2.66 -2.50
C ILE A 57 -1.64 -3.87 -2.73
N LEU A 58 -2.15 -5.10 -2.58
CA LEU A 58 -1.40 -6.31 -2.86
C LEU A 58 -0.93 -6.37 -4.32
N LYS A 59 -1.79 -5.99 -5.27
CA LYS A 59 -1.43 -5.92 -6.70
C LYS A 59 -0.27 -4.97 -6.94
N ILE A 60 -0.30 -3.77 -6.37
CA ILE A 60 0.79 -2.78 -6.47
C ILE A 60 2.08 -3.33 -5.84
N LEU A 61 1.98 -4.05 -4.72
CA LEU A 61 3.15 -4.55 -4.00
C LEU A 61 3.78 -5.82 -4.62
N ILE A 62 3.00 -6.61 -5.36
CA ILE A 62 3.47 -7.85 -5.99
C ILE A 62 3.84 -7.64 -7.45
N PHE A 63 3.05 -6.87 -8.22
CA PHE A 63 3.15 -6.83 -9.68
C PHE A 63 3.80 -5.56 -10.23
N ASP A 64 3.83 -4.46 -9.49
CA ASP A 64 4.61 -3.28 -9.91
C ASP A 64 6.10 -3.54 -9.61
N GLU A 65 7.00 -3.08 -10.50
CA GLU A 65 8.44 -3.34 -10.49
C GLU A 65 9.12 -2.83 -9.21
N ASN A 66 9.03 -3.60 -8.14
CA ASN A 66 9.46 -3.22 -6.80
C ASN A 66 10.89 -3.67 -6.51
N ILE A 67 11.74 -3.76 -7.52
CA ILE A 67 13.09 -4.32 -7.35
C ILE A 67 14.01 -3.26 -6.74
N CYS A 68 14.68 -3.64 -5.66
CA CYS A 68 15.66 -2.79 -4.99
C CYS A 68 16.93 -2.68 -5.84
N PRO A 69 17.40 -1.47 -6.19
CA PRO A 69 18.58 -1.30 -7.02
C PRO A 69 19.89 -1.75 -6.35
N ASN A 70 19.88 -1.98 -5.03
CA ASN A 70 21.08 -2.36 -4.28
C ASN A 70 21.22 -3.87 -4.07
N CYS A 71 20.11 -4.58 -3.86
CA CYS A 71 20.14 -6.02 -3.57
C CYS A 71 19.35 -6.87 -4.58
N ASN A 72 18.76 -6.26 -5.62
CA ASN A 72 17.93 -6.90 -6.63
C ASN A 72 16.76 -7.75 -6.09
N LYS A 73 16.42 -7.62 -4.81
CA LYS A 73 15.25 -8.23 -4.18
C LYS A 73 14.09 -7.24 -4.13
N SER A 74 12.89 -7.73 -3.80
CA SER A 74 11.76 -6.84 -3.57
C SER A 74 12.09 -5.79 -2.50
N PHE A 75 11.81 -4.53 -2.82
CA PHE A 75 12.07 -3.37 -2.01
C PHE A 75 11.10 -3.33 -0.83
N PHE A 76 9.82 -3.62 -1.08
CA PHE A 76 8.77 -3.55 -0.08
C PHE A 76 8.50 -4.89 0.63
N LYS A 77 8.83 -6.02 0.00
CA LYS A 77 8.58 -7.37 0.54
C LYS A 77 9.88 -8.10 0.88
N LYS A 78 9.90 -8.86 1.97
CA LYS A 78 10.98 -9.80 2.28
C LYS A 78 10.57 -11.20 1.83
N GLU A 79 11.46 -11.95 1.20
CA GLU A 79 11.19 -13.36 0.87
C GLU A 79 10.85 -14.12 2.15
N GLY A 80 9.77 -14.91 2.12
CA GLY A 80 9.29 -15.68 3.26
C GLY A 80 8.51 -14.90 4.34
N SER A 81 8.27 -13.59 4.19
CA SER A 81 7.50 -12.82 5.17
C SER A 81 6.71 -11.67 4.55
N LEU A 82 5.42 -11.56 4.89
CA LEU A 82 4.57 -10.40 4.58
C LEU A 82 4.71 -9.28 5.62
N SER A 83 5.36 -9.56 6.75
CA SER A 83 5.59 -8.60 7.83
C SER A 83 6.65 -7.60 7.40
N ASN A 84 6.40 -6.30 7.63
CA ASN A 84 7.24 -5.13 7.27
C ASN A 84 6.98 -4.45 5.92
N LEU A 85 5.90 -4.84 5.23
CA LEU A 85 5.44 -4.15 4.03
C LEU A 85 5.09 -2.68 4.28
N GLY A 86 4.32 -2.39 5.33
CA GLY A 86 4.01 -0.99 5.71
C GLY A 86 5.25 -0.18 6.07
N PHE A 87 6.19 -0.79 6.82
CA PHE A 87 7.38 -0.08 7.30
C PHE A 87 8.26 0.44 6.15
N SER A 88 8.50 -0.36 5.12
CA SER A 88 9.33 0.03 3.96
C SER A 88 8.67 1.13 3.12
N ILE A 89 7.34 1.10 2.99
CA ILE A 89 6.55 2.12 2.30
C ILE A 89 6.70 3.48 2.98
N TYR A 90 6.54 3.54 4.31
CA TYR A 90 6.64 4.79 5.07
C TYR A 90 8.09 5.27 5.24
N THR A 91 9.01 4.37 5.56
CA THR A 91 10.41 4.74 5.84
C THR A 91 11.25 4.91 4.58
N LYS A 92 10.73 4.50 3.42
CA LYS A 92 11.47 4.44 2.15
C LYS A 92 12.78 3.67 2.28
N LYS A 93 12.79 2.66 3.16
CA LYS A 93 13.90 1.74 3.35
C LYS A 93 13.52 0.39 2.77
N CYS A 94 14.45 -0.24 2.07
CA CYS A 94 14.27 -1.59 1.56
C CYS A 94 14.10 -2.58 2.72
N THR A 95 13.08 -3.43 2.67
CA THR A 95 12.80 -4.45 3.70
C THR A 95 13.88 -5.54 3.76
N SER A 96 14.62 -5.75 2.67
CA SER A 96 15.62 -6.81 2.56
C SER A 96 17.03 -6.37 2.95
N CYS A 97 17.50 -5.19 2.49
CA CYS A 97 18.86 -4.72 2.74
C CYS A 97 18.95 -3.42 3.56
N GLY A 98 17.82 -2.81 3.94
CA GLY A 98 17.78 -1.58 4.73
C GLY A 98 18.21 -0.32 3.98
N CYS A 99 18.57 -0.40 2.70
CA CYS A 99 18.99 0.78 1.94
C CYS A 99 17.85 1.81 1.87
N LYS A 100 18.17 3.09 2.09
CA LYS A 100 17.20 4.18 2.03
C LYS A 100 17.21 4.81 0.64
N LEU A 101 16.03 5.05 0.06
CA LEU A 101 15.93 5.80 -1.19
C LEU A 101 16.52 7.21 -0.98
N LYS A 102 17.54 7.55 -1.76
CA LYS A 102 18.15 8.89 -1.76
C LYS A 102 17.19 9.88 -2.45
N LYS A 103 17.28 11.14 -2.01
CA LYS A 103 16.28 12.18 -2.26
C LYS A 103 16.23 12.62 -3.70
#